data_AF-A0A817F300-F1
#
_entry.id   AF-A0A817F300-F1
#
_cell.length_a   1.000
_cell.length_b   1.000
_cell.length_c   1.000
_cell.angle_alpha   90.00
_cell.angle_beta   90.00
_cell.angle_gamma   90.00
#
_symmetry.space_group_name_H-M   'P 1'
#
loop_
_entity.id
_entity.type
_entity.pdbx_description
1 polymer ?
#
loop_
_entity_poly.entity_id
_entity_poly.type
_entity_poly.pdbx_seq_one_letter_code
_entity_poly.pdbx_strand_id
1 'polypeptide(L)'
;MVQKPSRRLITFDKLFEIDKKVDSGTLSESYEGLKWINVWYMHEQWVKENHAYSGWKNAFTNGHVCIVFNGKESPMSICSKRQGKDTFSLISFEATAAWLDNLHVNLIGRRVKQDLYSTTIVLQYNISQVFNLDWKDIDEIQFIPISGTSHPGIEYTEKYFAITWILVD
;
A
#
# COMPACT_ATOMS: atom_id res chain seq x y z
N MET A 1 -18.22 4.25 28.52
CA MET A 1 -18.64 3.71 27.21
C MET A 1 -17.38 3.46 26.41
N VAL A 2 -17.06 2.20 26.12
CA VAL A 2 -15.94 1.88 25.22
C VAL A 2 -16.46 2.13 23.80
N GLN A 3 -15.96 3.18 23.16
CA GLN A 3 -16.27 3.44 21.76
C GLN A 3 -15.71 2.26 20.97
N LYS A 4 -16.59 1.42 20.43
CA LYS A 4 -16.21 0.32 19.55
C LYS A 4 -15.45 0.98 18.39
N PRO A 5 -14.20 0.56 18.10
CA PRO A 5 -13.53 1.10 16.93
C PRO A 5 -14.41 0.84 15.71
N SER A 6 -14.55 1.87 14.87
CA SER A 6 -15.39 1.82 13.69
C SER A 6 -14.49 1.48 12.51
N ARG A 7 -14.66 0.27 11.98
CA ARG A 7 -14.03 -0.15 10.73
C ARG A 7 -14.09 0.96 9.70
N ARG A 8 -12.94 1.29 9.13
CA ARG A 8 -12.77 2.38 8.19
C ARG A 8 -12.01 1.88 6.96
N LEU A 9 -12.67 1.99 5.82
CA LEU A 9 -12.05 1.80 4.51
C LEU A 9 -11.33 3.10 4.14
N ILE A 10 -10.03 3.00 3.91
CA ILE A 10 -9.20 4.09 3.41
C ILE A 10 -8.92 3.78 1.94
N THR A 11 -9.43 4.62 1.06
CA THR A 11 -9.05 4.68 -0.36
C THR A 11 -8.21 5.92 -0.58
N PHE A 12 -7.58 6.04 -1.75
CA PHE A 12 -6.71 7.17 -2.07
C PHE A 12 -7.35 8.18 -3.02
N ASP A 13 -8.63 7.99 -3.36
CA ASP A 13 -9.34 8.76 -4.38
C ASP A 13 -9.38 10.26 -4.06
N LYS A 14 -9.42 10.62 -2.77
CA LYS A 14 -9.39 12.03 -2.33
C LYS A 14 -8.09 12.75 -2.70
N LEU A 15 -6.98 12.03 -2.91
CA LEU A 15 -5.72 12.65 -3.35
C LEU A 15 -5.87 13.28 -4.74
N PHE A 16 -6.69 12.69 -5.60
CA PHE A 16 -7.01 13.25 -6.92
C PHE A 16 -7.74 14.59 -6.83
N GLU A 17 -8.62 14.75 -5.84
CA GLU A 17 -9.34 16.02 -5.64
C GLU A 17 -8.44 17.12 -5.08
N ILE A 18 -7.47 16.75 -4.25
CA ILE A 18 -6.55 17.65 -3.55
C ILE A 18 -5.45 18.16 -4.48
N ASP A 19 -4.93 17.30 -5.37
CA ASP A 19 -3.76 17.60 -6.17
C ASP A 19 -3.99 17.38 -7.68
N LYS A 20 -5.05 18.03 -8.21
CA LYS A 20 -5.47 17.96 -9.63
C LYS A 20 -4.39 18.34 -10.67
N LYS A 21 -3.19 18.73 -10.24
CA LYS A 21 -2.07 19.18 -11.09
C LYS A 21 -0.81 18.33 -10.94
N VAL A 22 -0.79 17.32 -10.07
CA VAL A 22 0.39 16.51 -9.82
C VAL A 22 0.10 15.07 -10.22
N ASP A 23 0.82 14.61 -11.23
CA ASP A 23 0.65 13.27 -11.79
C ASP A 23 1.08 12.15 -10.83
N SER A 24 2.11 12.45 -10.02
CA SER A 24 2.59 11.61 -8.92
C SER A 24 3.29 12.45 -7.85
N GLY A 25 3.21 12.04 -6.59
CA GLY A 25 3.78 12.80 -5.48
C GLY A 25 4.07 11.94 -4.25
N THR A 26 4.74 12.52 -3.27
CA THR A 26 4.89 11.88 -1.96
C THR A 26 3.61 12.04 -1.16
N LEU A 27 3.10 10.96 -0.58
CA LEU A 27 1.97 11.03 0.31
C LEU A 27 2.39 11.78 1.58
N SER A 28 1.57 12.74 2.02
CA SER A 28 1.75 13.42 3.28
C SER A 28 1.98 12.41 4.41
N GLU A 29 2.89 12.73 5.33
CA GLU A 29 3.10 11.93 6.55
C GLU A 29 1.83 11.78 7.38
N SER A 30 0.76 12.53 7.11
CA SER A 30 -0.56 12.31 7.69
C SER A 30 -1.61 12.21 6.59
N TYR A 31 -2.19 11.02 6.40
CA TYR A 31 -3.33 10.79 5.53
C TYR A 31 -4.35 9.91 6.24
N GLU A 32 -5.60 10.36 6.25
CA GLU A 32 -6.70 9.64 6.91
C GLU A 32 -6.32 9.21 8.34
N GLY A 33 -5.76 10.11 9.15
CA GLY A 33 -5.45 9.83 10.56
C GLY A 33 -4.36 8.77 10.81
N LEU A 34 -3.64 8.32 9.79
CA LEU A 34 -2.49 7.44 9.88
C LEU A 34 -1.23 8.17 9.40
N LYS A 35 -0.07 7.67 9.84
CA LYS A 35 1.23 8.13 9.35
C LYS A 35 1.76 7.21 8.27
N TRP A 36 2.20 7.78 7.16
CA TRP A 36 2.69 7.03 5.99
C TRP A 36 4.16 7.36 5.76
N ILE A 37 5.00 6.34 5.63
CA ILE A 37 6.45 6.48 5.52
C ILE A 37 6.94 5.82 4.23
N ASN A 38 7.66 6.59 3.42
CA ASN A 38 8.15 6.17 2.10
C ASN A 38 7.02 5.72 1.16
N VAL A 39 5.91 6.47 1.19
CA VAL A 39 4.72 6.20 0.39
C VAL A 39 4.55 7.31 -0.63
N TRP A 40 4.39 6.91 -1.88
CA TRP A 40 4.11 7.79 -3.00
C TRP A 40 2.70 7.49 -3.50
N TYR A 41 2.12 8.40 -4.26
CA TYR A 41 0.84 8.21 -4.90
C TYR A 41 0.91 8.61 -6.37
N MET A 42 0.03 8.05 -7.18
CA MET A 42 -0.13 8.42 -8.59
C MET A 42 -1.57 8.18 -9.05
N HIS A 43 -1.96 8.93 -10.08
CA HIS A 43 -3.31 8.88 -10.63
C HIS A 43 -3.43 7.91 -11.81
N GLU A 44 -4.65 7.42 -12.03
CA GLU A 44 -4.96 6.49 -13.12
C GLU A 44 -4.54 7.04 -14.49
N GLN A 45 -4.81 8.32 -14.75
CA GLN A 45 -4.48 8.95 -16.02
C GLN A 45 -2.97 8.95 -16.28
N TRP A 46 -2.16 9.28 -15.27
CA TRP A 46 -0.70 9.24 -15.39
C TRP A 46 -0.19 7.83 -15.68
N VAL A 47 -0.76 6.82 -15.02
CA VAL A 47 -0.44 5.42 -15.28
C VAL A 47 -0.77 5.03 -16.71
N LYS A 48 -1.94 5.43 -17.22
CA LYS A 48 -2.35 5.16 -18.61
C LYS A 48 -1.42 5.81 -19.62
N GLU A 49 -0.91 7.00 -19.35
CA GLU A 49 -0.06 7.75 -20.28
C GLU A 49 1.42 7.34 -20.23
N ASN A 50 1.95 7.04 -19.04
CA ASN A 50 3.40 6.89 -18.82
C ASN A 50 3.81 5.48 -18.38
N HIS A 51 2.85 4.68 -17.93
CA HIS A 51 3.08 3.34 -17.39
C HIS A 51 2.06 2.32 -17.91
N ALA A 52 1.59 2.46 -19.16
CA ALA A 52 0.54 1.62 -19.75
C ALA A 52 0.87 0.10 -19.75
N TYR A 53 2.16 -0.22 -19.75
CA TYR A 53 2.70 -1.59 -19.72
C TYR A 53 3.18 -1.99 -18.33
N SER A 54 2.60 -1.42 -17.28
CA SER A 54 2.85 -1.78 -15.89
C SER A 54 1.68 -2.55 -15.30
N GLY A 55 1.96 -3.24 -14.20
CA GLY A 55 0.95 -3.83 -13.33
C GLY A 55 0.16 -2.78 -12.55
N TRP A 56 0.62 -1.53 -12.51
CA TRP A 56 -0.12 -0.42 -11.90
C TRP A 56 -1.52 -0.29 -12.49
N LYS A 57 -1.71 -0.57 -13.78
CA LYS A 57 -3.02 -0.49 -14.43
C LYS A 57 -4.05 -1.42 -13.79
N ASN A 58 -3.61 -2.56 -13.24
CA ASN A 58 -4.50 -3.56 -12.64
C ASN A 58 -5.04 -3.10 -11.29
N ALA A 59 -4.39 -2.11 -10.67
CA ALA A 59 -4.81 -1.49 -9.43
C ALA A 59 -6.07 -0.60 -9.58
N PHE A 60 -6.44 -0.22 -10.81
CA PHE A 60 -7.60 0.67 -11.07
C PHE A 60 -8.86 -0.06 -11.52
N THR A 61 -8.86 -1.40 -11.47
CA THR A 61 -9.98 -2.23 -11.96
C THR A 61 -11.28 -2.09 -11.16
N ASN A 62 -11.20 -1.56 -9.93
CA ASN A 62 -12.34 -1.38 -9.02
C ASN A 62 -12.92 0.06 -9.01
N GLY A 63 -12.56 0.90 -9.98
CA GLY A 63 -13.09 2.27 -10.09
C GLY A 63 -12.41 3.30 -9.18
N HIS A 64 -11.32 2.91 -8.50
CA HIS A 64 -10.42 3.86 -7.86
C HIS A 64 -9.69 4.70 -8.91
N VAL A 65 -9.35 5.94 -8.55
CA VAL A 65 -8.66 6.90 -9.44
C VAL A 65 -7.26 7.25 -8.96
N CYS A 66 -6.87 6.76 -7.78
CA CYS A 66 -5.56 6.94 -7.20
C CYS A 66 -5.11 5.68 -6.47
N ILE A 67 -3.81 5.42 -6.51
CA ILE A 67 -3.14 4.35 -5.78
C ILE A 67 -2.01 4.93 -4.95
N VAL A 68 -1.53 4.17 -3.97
CA VAL A 68 -0.25 4.43 -3.33
C VAL A 68 0.74 3.31 -3.60
N PHE A 69 2.02 3.62 -3.52
CA PHE A 69 3.08 2.66 -3.76
C PHE A 69 4.32 2.96 -2.92
N ASN A 70 5.19 1.96 -2.80
CA ASN A 70 6.44 2.09 -2.06
C ASN A 70 7.45 2.94 -2.85
N GLY A 71 8.02 3.95 -2.21
CA GLY A 71 9.01 4.83 -2.85
C GLY A 71 10.37 4.16 -3.04
N LYS A 72 11.03 4.43 -4.17
CA LYS A 72 12.42 4.02 -4.44
C LYS A 72 12.69 2.53 -4.19
N GLU A 73 11.72 1.68 -4.51
CA GLU A 73 11.78 0.21 -4.33
C GLU A 73 12.06 -0.25 -2.90
N SER A 74 11.96 0.68 -1.94
CA SER A 74 12.36 0.46 -0.55
C SER A 74 11.12 0.09 0.27
N PRO A 75 11.31 -0.42 1.49
CA PRO A 75 10.18 -0.68 2.38
C PRO A 75 9.33 0.57 2.61
N MET A 76 8.01 0.38 2.76
CA MET A 76 7.10 1.43 3.23
C MET A 76 6.43 1.00 4.53
N SER A 77 6.01 1.98 5.33
CA SER A 77 5.30 1.73 6.58
C SER A 77 4.03 2.54 6.70
N ILE A 78 3.07 1.98 7.43
CA ILE A 78 1.87 2.65 7.90
C ILE A 78 1.89 2.60 9.42
N CYS A 79 1.87 3.74 10.07
CA CYS A 79 1.93 3.88 11.52
C CYS A 79 0.65 4.53 12.05
N SER A 80 0.35 4.28 13.32
CA SER A 80 -0.65 5.07 14.03
C SER A 80 -0.19 6.53 14.10
N LYS A 81 -1.14 7.47 14.21
CA LYS A 81 -0.85 8.91 14.26
C LYS A 81 0.17 9.26 15.35
N ARG A 82 0.07 8.61 16.51
CA ARG A 82 1.03 8.70 17.61
C ARG A 82 1.62 7.31 17.85
N GLN A 83 2.58 6.93 16.99
CA GLN A 83 3.31 5.66 17.11
C GLN A 83 3.82 5.44 18.55
N GLY A 84 3.66 4.22 19.07
CA GLY A 84 3.98 3.87 20.46
C GLY A 84 2.92 4.26 21.50
N LYS A 85 1.87 5.01 21.12
CA LYS A 85 0.77 5.41 22.01
C LYS A 85 -0.58 4.94 21.51
N ASP A 86 -0.87 5.20 20.23
CA ASP A 86 -2.10 4.78 19.59
C ASP A 86 -1.87 3.45 18.87
N THR A 87 -2.91 2.61 18.82
CA THR A 87 -2.94 1.38 18.02
C THR A 87 -4.06 1.45 16.99
N PHE A 88 -3.96 0.58 16.00
CA PHE A 88 -5.02 0.27 15.04
C PHE A 88 -5.00 -1.23 14.75
N SER A 89 -6.06 -1.72 14.13
CA SER A 89 -6.08 -3.04 13.52
C SER A 89 -5.99 -2.91 12.00
N LEU A 90 -5.26 -3.81 11.35
CA LEU A 90 -5.28 -3.98 9.90
C LEU A 90 -6.07 -5.24 9.57
N ILE A 91 -7.24 -5.05 8.97
CA ILE A 91 -8.16 -6.15 8.65
C ILE A 91 -7.77 -6.73 7.29
N SER A 92 -7.74 -5.89 6.26
CA SER A 92 -7.41 -6.30 4.90
C SER A 92 -6.89 -5.13 4.08
N PHE A 93 -6.28 -5.45 2.94
CA PHE A 93 -5.89 -4.48 1.92
C PHE A 93 -5.85 -5.15 0.56
N GLU A 94 -5.86 -4.34 -0.50
CA GLU A 94 -5.69 -4.81 -1.86
C GLU A 94 -4.39 -4.28 -2.46
N ALA A 95 -3.64 -5.15 -3.14
CA ALA A 95 -2.34 -4.84 -3.68
C ALA A 95 -2.01 -5.59 -4.98
N THR A 96 -1.11 -5.01 -5.78
CA THR A 96 -0.58 -5.59 -7.04
C THR A 96 0.91 -5.25 -7.18
N ALA A 97 1.66 -6.07 -7.91
CA ALA A 97 3.04 -5.73 -8.29
C ALA A 97 3.06 -4.83 -9.54
N ALA A 98 4.11 -4.03 -9.69
CA ALA A 98 4.27 -3.12 -10.82
C ALA A 98 4.92 -3.76 -12.04
N TRP A 99 5.97 -4.56 -11.83
CA TRP A 99 6.84 -5.07 -12.91
C TRP A 99 7.14 -6.56 -12.79
N LEU A 100 6.99 -7.10 -11.58
CA LEU A 100 7.46 -8.42 -11.21
C LEU A 100 6.29 -9.38 -11.03
N ASP A 101 6.45 -10.60 -11.54
CA ASP A 101 5.70 -11.75 -11.06
C ASP A 101 6.33 -12.29 -9.79
N ASN A 102 5.52 -12.96 -8.98
CA ASN A 102 5.94 -13.58 -7.73
C ASN A 102 6.74 -12.61 -6.82
N LEU A 103 6.31 -11.35 -6.73
CA LEU A 103 6.94 -10.36 -5.85
C LEU A 103 6.59 -10.70 -4.39
N HIS A 104 7.56 -11.21 -3.67
CA HIS A 104 7.47 -11.51 -2.25
C HIS A 104 7.59 -10.22 -1.45
N VAL A 105 6.60 -9.93 -0.62
CA VAL A 105 6.61 -8.80 0.30
C VAL A 105 6.42 -9.33 1.71
N ASN A 106 7.43 -9.11 2.56
CA ASN A 106 7.34 -9.44 3.98
C ASN A 106 6.60 -8.32 4.70
N LEU A 107 5.57 -8.70 5.44
CA LEU A 107 4.75 -7.82 6.25
C LEU A 107 5.13 -8.03 7.71
N ILE A 108 5.42 -6.95 8.43
CA ILE A 108 5.74 -7.00 9.86
C ILE A 108 4.83 -6.03 10.60
N GLY A 109 3.97 -6.56 11.49
CA GLY A 109 3.12 -5.78 12.38
C GLY A 109 3.79 -5.62 13.74
N ARG A 110 3.94 -4.39 14.20
CA ARG A 110 4.65 -4.06 15.45
C ARG A 110 3.77 -3.33 16.45
N ARG A 111 4.14 -3.42 17.72
CA ARG A 111 3.69 -2.55 18.81
C ARG A 111 4.90 -2.10 19.62
N VAL A 112 5.13 -0.80 19.75
CA VAL A 112 6.26 -0.25 20.54
C VAL A 112 7.59 -0.91 20.15
N LYS A 113 7.83 -1.03 18.83
CA LYS A 113 9.02 -1.67 18.20
C LYS A 113 9.16 -3.19 18.42
N GLN A 114 8.20 -3.86 19.07
CA GLN A 114 8.18 -5.31 19.16
C GLN A 114 7.35 -5.90 18.01
N ASP A 115 7.90 -6.86 17.29
CA ASP A 115 7.19 -7.63 16.27
C ASP A 115 6.09 -8.48 16.95
N LEU A 116 4.83 -8.27 16.55
CA LEU A 116 3.68 -9.04 16.99
C LEU A 116 3.22 -10.04 15.93
N TYR A 117 3.29 -9.62 14.66
CA TYR A 117 2.86 -10.41 13.52
C TYR A 117 3.91 -10.36 12.41
N SER A 118 4.01 -11.45 11.66
CA SER A 118 4.85 -11.52 10.47
C SER A 118 4.23 -12.49 9.46
N THR A 119 4.20 -12.09 8.19
CA THR A 119 3.80 -12.97 7.09
C THR A 119 4.44 -12.51 5.79
N THR A 120 4.60 -13.41 4.83
CA THR A 120 5.01 -13.04 3.47
C THR A 120 3.84 -13.23 2.53
N ILE A 121 3.52 -12.19 1.76
CA ILE A 121 2.55 -12.25 0.68
C ILE A 121 3.27 -12.29 -0.67
N VAL A 122 2.58 -12.80 -1.69
CA VAL A 122 3.09 -12.88 -3.05
C VAL A 122 2.19 -12.07 -3.97
N LEU A 123 2.75 -11.01 -4.54
CA LEU A 123 2.09 -10.15 -5.51
C LEU A 123 2.42 -10.59 -6.93
N GLN A 124 1.49 -10.31 -7.85
CA GLN A 124 1.63 -10.63 -9.26
C GLN A 124 1.48 -9.35 -10.08
N TYR A 125 2.12 -9.31 -11.24
CA TYR A 125 2.07 -8.15 -12.14
C TYR A 125 0.65 -7.92 -12.72
N ASN A 126 -0.08 -9.01 -13.00
CA ASN A 126 -1.30 -8.96 -13.80
C ASN A 126 -2.62 -8.92 -13.00
N ILE A 127 -2.57 -9.01 -11.68
CA ILE A 127 -3.77 -9.12 -10.84
C ILE A 127 -3.62 -8.35 -9.53
N SER A 128 -4.62 -7.52 -9.25
CA SER A 128 -4.82 -6.94 -7.93
C SER A 128 -5.45 -7.97 -7.00
N GLN A 129 -4.85 -8.18 -5.84
CA GLN A 129 -5.22 -9.24 -4.90
C GLN A 129 -5.57 -8.66 -3.54
N VAL A 130 -6.63 -9.20 -2.94
CA VAL A 130 -7.05 -8.85 -1.58
C VAL A 130 -6.38 -9.79 -0.56
N PHE A 131 -5.72 -9.21 0.42
CA PHE A 131 -5.10 -9.92 1.54
C PHE A 131 -5.87 -9.65 2.82
N ASN A 132 -6.27 -10.72 3.52
CA ASN A 132 -6.93 -10.65 4.82
C ASN A 132 -5.92 -11.03 5.90
N LEU A 133 -5.73 -10.15 6.89
CA LEU A 133 -4.75 -10.31 7.97
C LEU A 133 -5.38 -10.37 9.35
N ASP A 134 -6.37 -9.52 9.63
CA ASP A 134 -7.00 -9.36 10.96
C ASP A 134 -5.99 -9.09 12.10
N TRP A 135 -4.92 -8.36 11.82
CA TRP A 135 -3.89 -8.00 12.81
C TRP A 135 -4.41 -6.89 13.72
N LYS A 136 -4.30 -7.08 15.04
CA LYS A 136 -4.85 -6.16 16.05
C LYS A 136 -3.76 -5.55 16.89
N ASP A 137 -4.07 -4.42 17.53
CA ASP A 137 -3.19 -3.79 18.51
C ASP A 137 -1.78 -3.45 18.01
N ILE A 138 -1.64 -3.18 16.70
CA ILE A 138 -0.38 -2.72 16.11
C ILE A 138 -0.32 -1.19 16.11
N ASP A 139 0.87 -0.62 16.21
CA ASP A 139 1.14 0.80 15.99
C ASP A 139 1.93 1.07 14.71
N GLU A 140 2.40 0.01 14.04
CA GLU A 140 3.08 0.04 12.76
C GLU A 140 2.85 -1.27 11.99
N ILE A 141 2.68 -1.15 10.67
CA ILE A 141 2.94 -2.24 9.72
C ILE A 141 4.01 -1.80 8.72
N GLN A 142 4.98 -2.68 8.47
CA GLN A 142 5.99 -2.52 7.44
C GLN A 142 5.71 -3.46 6.27
N PHE A 143 5.91 -2.97 5.06
CA PHE A 143 5.85 -3.72 3.81
C PHE A 143 7.25 -3.73 3.20
N ILE A 144 7.91 -4.89 3.20
CA ILE A 144 9.32 -5.04 2.82
C ILE A 144 9.38 -5.90 1.54
N PRO A 145 9.62 -5.32 0.35
CA PRO A 145 9.81 -6.11 -0.85
C PRO A 145 11.12 -6.91 -0.77
N ILE A 146 11.06 -8.22 -1.01
CA ILE A 146 12.21 -9.13 -0.87
C ILE A 146 12.77 -9.51 -2.24
N SER A 147 11.95 -10.17 -3.06
CA SER A 147 12.37 -10.81 -4.31
C SER A 147 11.19 -10.92 -5.27
N GLY A 148 11.48 -11.07 -6.55
CA GLY A 148 10.49 -11.32 -7.59
C GLY A 148 11.20 -11.64 -8.90
N THR A 149 10.43 -11.99 -9.93
CA THR A 149 10.93 -12.28 -11.27
C THR A 149 10.31 -11.31 -12.26
N SER A 150 11.10 -10.68 -13.12
CA SER A 150 10.57 -9.77 -14.14
C SER A 150 9.50 -10.48 -14.98
N HIS A 151 8.37 -9.81 -15.18
CA HIS A 151 7.32 -10.32 -16.02
C HIS A 151 7.83 -10.46 -17.47
N PRO A 152 7.49 -11.53 -18.21
CA PRO A 152 7.91 -11.69 -19.60
C PRO A 152 7.57 -10.46 -20.46
N GLY A 153 8.57 -9.92 -21.15
CA GLY A 153 8.41 -8.71 -21.99
C GLY A 153 8.53 -7.39 -21.23
N ILE A 154 8.83 -7.41 -19.93
CA ILE A 154 9.12 -6.24 -19.11
C ILE A 154 10.58 -6.29 -18.67
N GLU A 155 11.37 -5.26 -19.00
CA GLU A 155 12.80 -5.17 -18.66
C GLU A 155 13.06 -4.61 -17.26
N TYR A 156 12.02 -4.11 -16.60
CA TYR A 156 12.08 -3.58 -15.24
C TYR A 156 12.26 -4.69 -14.20
N THR A 157 13.14 -4.44 -13.24
CA THR A 157 13.47 -5.37 -12.13
C THR A 157 13.11 -4.78 -10.76
N GLU A 158 12.58 -3.56 -10.78
CA GLU A 158 12.30 -2.74 -9.62
C GLU A 158 11.18 -3.34 -8.77
N LYS A 159 11.38 -3.39 -7.45
CA LYS A 159 10.46 -4.06 -6.51
C LYS A 159 9.34 -3.13 -6.04
N TYR A 160 8.60 -2.64 -7.00
CA TYR A 160 7.46 -1.77 -6.77
C TYR A 160 6.16 -2.56 -6.62
N PHE A 161 5.33 -2.14 -5.67
CA PHE A 161 3.96 -2.63 -5.49
C PHE A 161 3.01 -1.49 -5.15
N ALA A 162 1.73 -1.68 -5.49
CA ALA A 162 0.66 -0.73 -5.22
C ALA A 162 -0.25 -1.24 -4.12
N ILE A 163 -0.85 -0.31 -3.38
CA ILE A 163 -2.02 -0.53 -2.55
C ILE A 163 -3.14 0.38 -3.06
N THR A 164 -4.33 -0.18 -3.26
CA THR A 164 -5.51 0.54 -3.77
C THR A 164 -6.41 1.01 -2.62
N TRP A 165 -6.54 0.19 -1.59
CA TRP A 165 -7.25 0.50 -0.36
C TRP A 165 -6.74 -0.34 0.81
N ILE A 166 -6.98 0.16 2.03
CA ILE A 166 -6.80 -0.59 3.28
C ILE A 166 -8.05 -0.50 4.14
N LEU A 167 -8.36 -1.56 4.87
CA LEU A 167 -9.43 -1.63 5.86
C LEU A 167 -8.81 -1.71 7.25
N VAL A 168 -9.06 -0.71 8.07
CA VAL A 168 -8.53 -0.60 9.44
C VAL A 168 -9.64 -0.46 10.48
N ASP A 169 -9.31 -0.69 11.75
CA ASP A 169 -10.18 -0.50 12.93
C ASP A 169 -9.45 0.28 14.03
#